data_AF-A0A0C5CDP3-F1
#
_entry.id   AF-A0A0C5CDP3-F1
#
_cell.length_a   1.000
_cell.length_b   1.000
_cell.length_c   1.000
_cell.angle_alpha   90.00
_cell.angle_beta   90.00
_cell.angle_gamma   90.00
#
_symmetry.space_group_name_H-M   'P 1'
#
loop_
_entity.id
_entity.type
_entity.pdbx_description
1 polymer ?
#
loop_
_entity_poly.entity_id
_entity_poly.type
_entity_poly.pdbx_seq_one_letter_code
_entity_poly.pdbx_strand_id
1 'polypeptide(L)'
;MEIKNQTLFFVGIIVLILGMLIIIFDYPQLQLLESMDSESYYMLDQQKKDIHQRMKIEISIGIGLFVTGIGLLAVSFLKIFENRLR
;
A
#
# COMPACT_ATOMS: atom_id res chain seq x y z
N MET A 1 -27.10 0.63 3.25
CA MET A 1 -26.24 0.10 2.18
C MET A 1 -25.95 -1.34 2.55
N GLU A 2 -26.47 -2.31 1.79
CA GLU A 2 -26.32 -3.74 2.11
C GLU A 2 -25.06 -4.28 1.44
N ILE A 3 -24.24 -5.04 2.18
CA ILE A 3 -23.05 -5.71 1.66
C ILE A 3 -23.52 -6.91 0.85
N LYS A 4 -23.34 -6.87 -0.47
CA LYS A 4 -23.84 -7.93 -1.36
C LYS A 4 -22.88 -9.11 -1.45
N ASN A 5 -21.58 -8.82 -1.41
CA ASN A 5 -20.55 -9.85 -1.42
C ASN A 5 -19.70 -9.74 -0.15
N GLN A 6 -20.10 -10.49 0.89
CA GLN A 6 -19.40 -10.49 2.19
C GLN A 6 -17.94 -10.96 2.05
N THR A 7 -17.66 -11.98 1.24
CA THR A 7 -16.29 -12.47 1.02
C THR A 7 -15.41 -11.40 0.41
N LEU A 8 -15.88 -10.73 -0.65
CA LEU A 8 -15.13 -9.65 -1.31
C LEU A 8 -14.92 -8.46 -0.38
N PHE A 9 -15.91 -8.17 0.48
CA PHE A 9 -15.80 -7.13 1.51
C PHE A 9 -14.69 -7.46 2.52
N PHE A 10 -14.67 -8.68 3.07
CA PHE A 10 -13.61 -9.08 4.00
C PHE A 10 -12.22 -9.12 3.36
N VAL A 11 -12.11 -9.63 2.13
CA VAL A 11 -10.85 -9.59 1.36
C VAL A 11 -10.41 -8.13 1.15
N GLY A 12 -11.35 -7.24 0.81
CA GLY A 12 -11.09 -5.81 0.69
C GLY A 12 -10.53 -5.21 1.98
N ILE A 13 -11.12 -5.52 3.14
CA ILE A 13 -10.61 -5.07 4.44
C ILE A 13 -9.18 -5.55 4.68
N ILE A 14 -8.91 -6.84 4.47
CA ILE A 14 -7.57 -7.43 4.69
C ILE A 14 -6.53 -6.74 3.81
N VAL A 15 -6.82 -6.59 2.51
CA VAL A 15 -5.94 -5.92 1.55
C VAL A 15 -5.69 -4.46 1.94
N LEU A 16 -6.73 -3.77 2.43
CA LEU A 16 -6.63 -2.37 2.85
C LEU A 16 -5.77 -2.22 4.11
N ILE A 17 -5.93 -3.12 5.10
CA ILE A 17 -5.08 -3.15 6.29
C ILE A 17 -3.62 -3.42 5.90
N LEU A 18 -3.36 -4.41 5.03
CA LEU A 18 -2.01 -4.72 4.57
C LEU A 18 -1.34 -3.52 3.88
N GLY A 19 -2.05 -2.86 2.96
CA GLY A 19 -1.54 -1.65 2.29
C GLY A 19 -1.27 -0.51 3.27
N MET A 20 -2.16 -0.31 4.25
CA MET A 20 -2.02 0.72 5.27
C MET A 20 -0.82 0.48 6.20
N LEU A 21 -0.57 -0.77 6.61
CA LEU A 21 0.58 -1.11 7.45
C LEU A 21 1.90 -0.78 6.75
N ILE A 22 2.04 -1.18 5.48
CA ILE A 22 3.24 -0.87 4.68
C ILE A 22 3.49 0.64 4.65
N ILE A 23 2.47 1.45 4.37
CA ILE A 23 2.62 2.91 4.31
C ILE A 23 3.01 3.49 5.68
N ILE A 24 2.33 3.08 6.76
CA ILE A 24 2.58 3.64 8.10
C ILE A 24 3.97 3.29 8.62
N PHE A 25 4.47 2.09 8.34
CA PHE A 25 5.79 1.68 8.80
C PHE A 25 6.92 2.21 7.92
N ASP A 26 6.74 2.26 6.60
CA ASP A 26 7.85 2.55 5.68
C ASP A 26 8.00 4.06 5.40
N TYR A 27 6.91 4.85 5.48
CA TYR A 27 6.98 6.29 5.24
C TYR A 27 7.88 7.04 6.24
N PRO A 28 7.80 6.80 7.56
CA PRO A 28 8.71 7.45 8.52
C PRO A 28 10.18 7.07 8.31
N GLN A 29 10.44 5.83 7.89
CA GLN A 29 11.80 5.38 7.58
C GLN A 29 12.36 6.15 6.37
N LEU A 30 11.54 6.42 5.35
CA LEU A 30 11.95 7.16 4.16
C LEU A 30 12.31 8.60 4.53
N GLN A 31 11.48 9.20 5.36
CA GLN A 31 11.69 10.56 5.86
C GLN A 31 12.96 10.65 6.72
N LEU A 32 13.21 9.65 7.56
CA LEU A 32 14.44 9.54 8.34
C LEU A 32 15.66 9.47 7.41
N LEU A 33 15.61 8.63 6.39
CA LEU A 33 16.69 8.47 5.41
C LEU A 33 16.98 9.77 4.65
N GLU A 34 15.95 10.51 4.23
CA GLU A 34 16.13 11.81 3.56
C GLU A 34 16.73 12.87 4.48
N SER A 35 16.40 12.85 5.77
CA SER A 35 16.89 13.82 6.76
C SER A 35 18.33 13.60 7.23
N MET A 36 18.93 12.44 6.96
CA MET A 36 20.33 12.17 7.32
C MET A 36 21.28 12.92 6.38
N ASP A 37 22.10 13.83 6.93
CA ASP A 37 23.10 14.59 6.16
C ASP A 37 24.06 13.68 5.40
N SER A 38 24.33 14.02 4.14
CA SER A 38 25.23 13.31 3.23
C SER A 38 26.72 13.63 3.46
N GLU A 39 27.08 14.12 4.65
CA GLU A 39 28.45 14.52 4.94
C GLU A 39 29.35 13.29 5.13
N SER A 40 30.18 13.07 4.11
CA SER A 40 31.28 12.09 4.02
C SER A 40 30.88 10.65 3.67
N TYR A 41 31.68 10.04 2.79
CA TYR A 41 31.58 8.67 2.25
C TYR A 41 30.66 8.49 1.02
N TYR A 42 31.26 8.70 -0.16
CA TYR A 42 30.72 8.37 -1.49
C TYR A 42 30.13 6.95 -1.61
N MET A 43 30.66 5.99 -0.84
CA MET A 43 30.15 4.61 -0.77
C MET A 43 28.85 4.49 0.06
N LEU A 44 28.69 5.33 1.08
CA LEU A 44 27.47 5.42 1.87
C LEU A 44 26.34 6.05 1.05
N ASP A 45 26.68 6.98 0.15
CA ASP A 45 25.73 7.66 -0.74
C ASP A 45 25.08 6.70 -1.76
N GLN A 46 25.84 5.73 -2.29
CA GLN A 46 25.29 4.69 -3.18
C GLN A 46 24.36 3.73 -2.43
N GLN A 47 24.76 3.24 -1.25
CA GLN A 47 23.90 2.36 -0.45
C GLN A 47 22.63 3.08 0.02
N LYS A 48 22.75 4.36 0.41
CA LYS A 48 21.62 5.21 0.76
C LYS A 48 20.65 5.34 -0.41
N LYS A 49 21.15 5.55 -1.63
CA LYS A 49 20.32 5.62 -2.86
C LYS A 49 19.60 4.30 -3.14
N ASP A 50 20.27 3.17 -3.00
CA ASP A 50 19.67 1.86 -3.22
C ASP A 50 18.56 1.57 -2.20
N ILE A 51 18.80 1.87 -0.92
CA ILE A 51 17.81 1.73 0.15
C ILE A 51 16.62 2.67 -0.12
N HIS A 52 16.89 3.93 -0.50
CA HIS A 52 15.87 4.91 -0.82
C HIS A 52 14.97 4.47 -1.96
N GLN A 53 15.55 3.91 -3.02
CA GLN A 53 14.81 3.41 -4.16
C GLN A 53 13.95 2.20 -3.79
N ARG A 54 14.49 1.25 -3.02
CA ARG A 54 13.74 0.08 -2.54
C ARG A 54 12.54 0.48 -1.70
N MET A 55 12.73 1.39 -0.76
CA MET A 55 11.64 1.87 0.09
C MET A 55 10.57 2.65 -0.68
N LYS A 56 10.97 3.44 -1.69
CA LYS A 56 9.99 4.07 -2.60
C LYS A 56 9.12 3.04 -3.32
N ILE A 57 9.71 1.93 -3.74
CA ILE A 57 8.98 0.83 -4.37
C ILE A 57 8.03 0.17 -3.36
N GLU A 58 8.49 -0.13 -2.15
CA GLU A 58 7.67 -0.73 -1.08
C GLU A 58 6.46 0.14 -0.73
N ILE A 59 6.67 1.45 -0.54
CA ILE A 59 5.58 2.42 -0.31
C ILE A 59 4.62 2.45 -1.50
N SER A 60 5.12 2.41 -2.74
CA SER A 60 4.27 2.39 -3.93
C SER A 60 3.39 1.14 -4.00
N ILE A 61 3.92 -0.01 -3.58
CA ILE A 61 3.17 -1.27 -3.45
C ILE A 61 2.10 -1.13 -2.36
N GLY A 62 2.44 -0.54 -1.22
CA GLY A 62 1.50 -0.23 -0.13
C GLY A 62 0.33 0.63 -0.60
N ILE A 63 0.60 1.69 -1.38
CA ILE A 63 -0.43 2.55 -1.99
C ILE A 63 -1.29 1.75 -2.98
N GLY A 64 -0.66 0.92 -3.82
CA GLY A 64 -1.38 0.05 -4.76
C GLY A 64 -2.36 -0.89 -4.06
N LEU A 65 -1.91 -1.55 -2.99
CA LEU A 65 -2.76 -2.40 -2.14
C LEU A 65 -3.89 -1.60 -1.48
N PHE A 66 -3.58 -0.42 -0.94
CA PHE A 66 -4.57 0.43 -0.31
C PHE A 66 -5.70 0.84 -1.28
N VAL A 67 -5.35 1.33 -2.47
CA VAL A 67 -6.31 1.69 -3.52
C VAL A 67 -7.11 0.47 -3.98
N THR A 68 -6.46 -0.68 -4.13
CA THR A 68 -7.12 -1.94 -4.49
C THR A 68 -8.13 -2.37 -3.41
N GLY A 69 -7.77 -2.26 -2.14
CA GLY A 69 -8.65 -2.53 -1.01
C GLY A 69 -9.91 -1.64 -1.02
N ILE A 70 -9.74 -0.34 -1.27
CA ILE A 70 -10.88 0.60 -1.43
C ILE A 70 -11.76 0.17 -2.60
N GLY A 71 -11.16 -0.18 -3.74
CA GLY A 71 -11.88 -0.67 -4.92
C GLY A 71 -12.69 -1.93 -4.62
N LEU A 72 -12.11 -2.90 -3.92
CA LEU A 72 -12.80 -4.12 -3.50
C LEU A 72 -13.98 -3.83 -2.57
N LEU A 73 -13.81 -2.92 -1.61
CA LEU A 73 -14.91 -2.49 -0.74
C LEU A 73 -16.02 -1.84 -1.56
N ALA A 74 -15.70 -0.89 -2.44
CA ALA A 74 -16.70 -0.24 -3.29
C ALA A 74 -17.47 -1.26 -4.14
N VAL A 75 -16.77 -2.20 -4.76
CA VAL A 75 -17.37 -3.25 -5.59
C VAL A 75 -18.23 -4.22 -4.78
N SER A 76 -17.89 -4.48 -3.50
CA SER A 76 -18.66 -5.38 -2.64
C SER A 76 -20.10 -4.90 -2.35
N PHE A 77 -20.36 -3.59 -2.49
CA PHE A 77 -21.70 -3.00 -2.37
C PHE A 77 -22.46 -2.94 -3.71
N LEU A 78 -21.75 -3.05 -4.84
CA LEU A 78 -22.36 -2.96 -6.17
C LEU A 78 -23.17 -4.21 -6.51
N LYS A 79 -24.33 -4.02 -7.15
CA LYS A 79 -25.24 -5.11 -7.59
C LYS A 79 -24.69 -5.94 -8.76
N ILE A 80 -23.56 -5.52 -9.33
CA ILE A 80 -22.93 -6.13 -10.51
C ILE A 80 -22.55 -7.60 -10.30
N PHE A 81 -22.18 -8.00 -9.08
CA PHE A 81 -21.87 -9.40 -8.79
C PHE A 81 -23.10 -10.33 -8.77
N GLU A 82 -24.27 -9.80 -8.39
CA GLU A 82 -25.53 -10.56 -8.35
C GLU A 82 -26.00 -10.93 -9.78
N ASN A 83 -25.69 -10.08 -10.76
CA ASN A 83 -26.10 -10.26 -12.17
C ASN A 83 -25.13 -11.08 -13.03
N ARG A 84 -23.96 -11.49 -12.51
CA ARG A 84 -22.95 -12.26 -13.27
C ARG A 84 -22.96 -13.76 -12.97
N LEU A 85 -23.67 -14.16 -11.91
CA LEU A 85 -23.75 -15.55 -11.42
C LEU A 85 -25.11 -16.23 -11.71
N ARG A 86 -26.05 -15.52 -12.33
CA ARG A 86 -27.36 -16.03 -12.75
C ARG A 86 -27.45 -16.01 -14.27
#